data_AF-A0A3N5M760-F1
#
_entry.id   AF-A0A3N5M760-F1
#
_cell.length_a   1.000
_cell.length_b   1.000
_cell.length_c   1.000
_cell.angle_alpha   90.00
_cell.angle_beta   90.00
_cell.angle_gamma   90.00
#
_symmetry.space_group_name_H-M   'P 1'
#
loop_
_entity.id
_entity.type
_entity.pdbx_description
1 polymer ?
#
loop_
_entity_poly.entity_id
_entity_poly.type
_entity_poly.pdbx_seq_one_letter_code
_entity_poly.pdbx_strand_id
1 'polypeptide(L)'
;YMHQAHKVYPKELWKTQIMTLGSVPGINTRYQPALNALYGPAAIREIYGATEGMFGQQRDDKRAWVPNYDLFFFEVQTRSGIKMMHEMRPGEMGSLVVSTPILPRYRIGDLILALEPPYFRCIGRDQWWTPLRYGWDELMTFNLGKL
;
A
#
# COMPACT_ATOMS: atom_id res chain seq x y z
N TYR A 1 11.98 4.82 -21.98
CA TYR A 1 12.39 6.07 -22.66
C TYR A 1 13.82 6.50 -22.32
N MET A 2 14.14 7.00 -21.10
CA MET A 2 15.48 7.55 -20.76
C MET A 2 16.66 6.69 -21.22
N HIS A 3 16.74 5.43 -20.77
CA HIS A 3 17.81 4.54 -21.18
C HIS A 3 17.75 4.15 -22.67
N GLN A 4 16.55 4.01 -23.23
CA GLN A 4 16.37 3.60 -24.63
C GLN A 4 16.82 4.70 -25.61
N ALA A 5 16.39 5.93 -25.39
CA ALA A 5 16.61 7.07 -26.28
C ALA A 5 17.91 7.84 -25.96
N HIS A 6 18.28 7.94 -24.68
CA HIS A 6 19.37 8.80 -24.21
C HIS A 6 20.52 8.03 -23.56
N LYS A 7 20.41 6.70 -23.40
CA LYS A 7 21.44 5.82 -22.81
C LYS A 7 21.86 6.19 -21.38
N VAL A 8 21.05 6.99 -20.69
CA VAL A 8 21.27 7.39 -19.29
C VAL A 8 20.19 6.84 -18.37
N TYR A 9 20.54 6.66 -17.10
CA TYR A 9 19.61 6.31 -16.03
C TYR A 9 19.16 7.54 -15.24
N PRO A 10 17.94 7.54 -14.67
CA PRO A 10 17.46 8.65 -13.85
C PRO A 10 18.44 9.09 -12.75
N LYS A 11 19.10 8.14 -12.07
CA LYS A 11 20.10 8.44 -11.02
C LYS A 11 21.34 9.22 -11.49
N GLU A 12 21.62 9.23 -12.79
CA GLU A 12 22.75 9.97 -13.37
C GLU A 12 22.41 11.44 -13.61
N LEU A 13 21.11 11.75 -13.71
CA LEU A 13 20.61 13.10 -13.96
C LEU A 13 20.08 13.75 -12.68
N TRP A 14 19.46 12.97 -11.81
CA TRP A 14 18.77 13.46 -10.62
C TRP A 14 19.30 12.83 -9.35
N LYS A 15 19.47 13.67 -8.33
CA LYS A 15 19.76 13.24 -6.96
C LYS A 15 18.46 13.00 -6.20
N THR A 16 17.68 12.01 -6.63
CA THR A 16 16.38 11.66 -6.02
C THR A 16 16.55 11.41 -4.52
N GLN A 17 15.79 12.15 -3.69
CA GLN A 17 15.83 11.99 -2.23
C GLN A 17 14.63 11.16 -1.72
N ILE A 18 13.45 11.40 -2.30
CA ILE A 18 12.20 10.78 -1.89
C ILE A 18 11.34 10.46 -3.10
N MET A 19 10.65 9.32 -3.05
CA MET A 19 9.63 8.90 -4.01
C MET A 19 8.35 8.59 -3.23
N THR A 20 7.35 9.45 -3.38
CA THR A 20 6.00 9.23 -2.84
C THR A 20 5.15 8.55 -3.89
N LEU A 21 4.94 7.24 -3.75
CA LEU A 21 4.37 6.40 -4.81
C LEU A 21 3.10 5.68 -4.32
N GLY A 22 2.20 5.39 -5.25
CA GLY A 22 0.98 4.62 -4.98
C GLY A 22 0.66 3.68 -6.15
N SER A 23 -0.60 3.25 -6.22
CA SER A 23 -1.20 2.51 -7.36
C SER A 23 -0.81 1.05 -7.54
N VAL A 24 0.24 0.53 -6.89
CA VAL A 24 0.64 -0.87 -7.01
C VAL A 24 0.89 -1.48 -5.63
N PRO A 25 0.28 -2.64 -5.31
CA PRO A 25 0.57 -3.36 -4.07
C PRO A 25 2.06 -3.69 -3.93
N GLY A 26 2.61 -3.46 -2.74
CA GLY A 26 4.00 -3.80 -2.42
C GLY A 26 5.04 -2.87 -3.04
N ILE A 27 4.70 -1.61 -3.31
CA ILE A 27 5.63 -0.63 -3.91
C ILE A 27 6.84 -0.35 -3.02
N ASN A 28 6.64 -0.29 -1.70
CA ASN A 28 7.66 -0.11 -0.67
C ASN A 28 8.29 -1.44 -0.21
N THR A 29 7.89 -2.58 -0.78
CA THR A 29 8.45 -3.91 -0.46
C THR A 29 9.14 -4.49 -1.70
N ARG A 30 8.36 -5.06 -2.62
CA ARG A 30 8.82 -5.77 -3.82
C ARG A 30 9.52 -4.88 -4.82
N TYR A 31 9.02 -3.66 -5.03
CA TYR A 31 9.53 -2.77 -6.08
C TYR A 31 10.70 -1.90 -5.62
N GLN A 32 10.94 -1.80 -4.30
CA GLN A 32 12.01 -0.96 -3.74
C GLN A 32 13.39 -1.24 -4.36
N PRO A 33 13.87 -2.49 -4.52
CA PRO A 33 15.18 -2.75 -5.11
C PRO A 33 15.29 -2.25 -6.56
N ALA A 34 14.26 -2.48 -7.38
CA ALA A 34 14.22 -2.05 -8.77
C ALA A 34 14.16 -0.52 -8.90
N LEU A 35 13.36 0.13 -8.04
CA LEU A 35 13.29 1.58 -7.97
C LEU A 35 14.63 2.20 -7.59
N ASN A 36 15.30 1.66 -6.57
CA ASN A 36 16.63 2.11 -6.16
C ASN A 36 17.70 1.88 -7.23
N ALA A 37 17.61 0.80 -8.01
CA ALA A 37 18.54 0.54 -9.12
C ALA A 37 18.46 1.62 -10.21
N LEU A 38 17.26 2.14 -10.46
CA LEU A 38 16.98 3.16 -11.50
C LEU A 38 17.21 4.59 -11.01
N TYR A 39 16.71 4.92 -9.82
CA TYR A 39 16.65 6.30 -9.29
C TYR A 39 17.71 6.62 -8.24
N GLY A 40 18.52 5.63 -7.85
CA GLY A 40 19.50 5.76 -6.78
C GLY A 40 18.88 5.49 -5.40
N PRO A 41 19.68 5.56 -4.32
CA PRO A 41 19.19 5.34 -2.97
C PRO A 41 18.27 6.50 -2.55
N ALA A 42 16.96 6.30 -2.64
CA ALA A 42 15.94 7.26 -2.25
C ALA A 42 14.96 6.65 -1.24
N ALA A 43 14.42 7.49 -0.35
CA ALA A 43 13.35 7.08 0.54
C ALA A 43 12.08 6.81 -0.27
N ILE A 44 11.47 5.64 -0.10
CA ILE A 44 10.21 5.30 -0.76
C ILE A 44 9.10 5.36 0.28
N ARG A 45 8.09 6.18 0.00
CA ARG A 45 6.93 6.36 0.89
C ARG A 45 5.66 6.03 0.12
N GLU A 46 4.92 5.06 0.62
CA GLU A 46 3.66 4.65 0.02
C GLU A 46 2.54 5.65 0.36
N ILE A 47 1.74 6.00 -0.65
CA ILE A 47 0.48 6.71 -0.50
C ILE A 47 -0.63 5.77 -0.94
N TYR A 48 -1.62 5.57 -0.07
CA TYR A 48 -2.82 4.83 -0.39
C TYR A 48 -3.94 5.77 -0.83
N GLY A 49 -4.41 5.59 -2.05
CA GLY A 49 -5.50 6.35 -2.62
C GLY A 49 -6.13 5.64 -3.81
N ALA A 50 -7.35 6.04 -4.13
CA ALA A 50 -8.11 5.64 -5.29
C ALA A 50 -8.72 6.89 -5.95
N THR A 51 -9.47 6.71 -7.03
CA THR A 51 -10.18 7.82 -7.71
C THR A 51 -11.11 8.56 -6.73
N GLU A 52 -11.65 7.84 -5.76
CA GLU A 52 -12.56 8.31 -4.73
C GLU A 52 -11.88 9.17 -3.63
N GLY A 53 -10.55 9.15 -3.54
CA GLY A 53 -9.80 9.97 -2.58
C GLY A 53 -8.42 9.42 -2.20
N MET A 54 -7.66 10.24 -1.47
CA MET A 54 -6.39 9.84 -0.82
C MET A 54 -6.67 9.45 0.63
N PHE A 55 -6.56 8.16 0.95
CA PHE A 55 -7.08 7.58 2.17
C PHE A 55 -6.03 7.40 3.28
N GLY A 56 -4.75 7.39 2.92
CA GLY A 56 -3.69 7.30 3.91
C GLY A 56 -2.31 7.33 3.30
N GLN A 57 -1.32 7.32 4.18
CA GLN A 57 0.08 7.45 3.77
C GLN A 57 1.00 6.76 4.76
N GLN A 58 2.18 6.38 4.28
CA GLN A 58 3.25 5.86 5.11
C GLN A 58 3.82 6.98 5.99
N ARG A 59 3.70 6.80 7.30
CA ARG A 59 4.09 7.80 8.32
C ARG A 59 5.58 7.76 8.64
N ASP A 60 6.19 6.59 8.65
CA ASP A 60 7.56 6.35 9.11
C ASP A 60 8.24 5.30 8.21
N ASP A 61 9.34 4.70 8.68
CA ASP A 61 10.10 3.73 7.88
C ASP A 61 9.40 2.36 7.77
N LYS A 62 8.27 2.18 8.46
CA LYS A 62 7.48 0.96 8.34
C LYS A 62 6.79 0.93 6.98
N ARG A 63 6.95 -0.18 6.26
CA ARG A 63 6.43 -0.44 4.92
C ARG A 63 4.93 -0.70 4.94
N ALA A 64 4.17 0.24 5.48
CA ALA A 64 2.74 0.17 5.65
C ALA A 64 2.18 1.59 5.77
N TRP A 65 0.91 1.76 5.44
CA TRP A 65 0.25 3.04 5.47
C TRP A 65 -0.65 3.17 6.71
N VAL A 66 -0.83 4.42 7.15
CA VAL A 66 -1.73 4.79 8.23
C VAL A 66 -2.92 5.52 7.62
N PRO A 67 -4.17 5.16 7.98
CA PRO A 67 -5.36 5.82 7.47
C PRO A 67 -5.55 7.23 8.02
N ASN A 68 -6.12 8.12 7.20
CA ASN A 68 -6.53 9.47 7.60
C ASN A 68 -7.88 9.43 8.32
N TYR A 69 -7.88 8.94 9.56
CA TYR A 69 -9.08 8.77 10.40
C TYR A 69 -9.80 10.09 10.75
N ASP A 70 -9.10 11.22 10.62
CA ASP A 70 -9.65 12.57 10.78
C ASP A 70 -10.53 12.99 9.59
N LEU A 71 -10.34 12.39 8.42
CA LEU A 71 -11.04 12.76 7.19
C LEU A 71 -12.10 11.74 6.75
N PHE A 72 -11.91 10.45 7.04
CA PHE A 72 -12.75 9.38 6.53
C PHE A 72 -13.10 8.34 7.58
N PHE A 73 -14.26 7.69 7.41
CA PHE A 73 -14.62 6.51 8.18
C PHE A 73 -14.22 5.25 7.42
N PHE A 74 -13.45 4.40 8.08
CA PHE A 74 -12.94 3.15 7.52
C PHE A 74 -13.61 1.95 8.18
N GLU A 75 -14.34 1.21 7.37
CA GLU A 75 -14.94 -0.08 7.69
C GLU A 75 -14.25 -1.17 6.87
N VAL A 76 -14.24 -2.39 7.39
CA VAL A 76 -13.70 -3.54 6.66
C VAL A 76 -14.70 -4.70 6.72
N GLN A 77 -15.08 -5.18 5.54
CA GLN A 77 -15.89 -6.38 5.40
C GLN A 77 -14.95 -7.60 5.52
N THR A 78 -15.00 -8.24 6.68
CA THR A 78 -14.30 -9.50 6.96
C THR A 78 -15.24 -10.69 6.74
N ARG A 79 -14.73 -11.91 6.94
CA ARG A 79 -15.55 -13.14 6.92
C ARG A 79 -16.58 -13.21 8.06
N SER A 80 -16.34 -12.54 9.19
CA SER A 80 -17.25 -12.54 10.34
C SER A 80 -18.23 -11.37 10.33
N GLY A 81 -18.15 -10.48 9.34
CA GLY A 81 -18.99 -9.29 9.24
C GLY A 81 -18.18 -8.02 8.99
N ILE A 82 -18.87 -6.88 9.04
CA ILE A 82 -18.28 -5.55 8.94
C ILE A 82 -17.86 -5.11 10.34
N LYS A 83 -16.66 -4.55 10.46
CA LYS A 83 -16.13 -3.92 11.68
C LYS A 83 -15.36 -2.65 11.33
N MET A 84 -15.01 -1.86 12.32
CA MET A 84 -14.15 -0.70 12.09
C MET A 84 -12.73 -1.15 11.76
N MET A 85 -12.06 -0.47 10.83
CA MET A 85 -10.72 -0.86 10.37
C MET A 85 -9.68 -0.86 11.51
N HIS A 86 -9.79 0.08 12.46
CA HIS A 86 -8.90 0.15 13.62
C HIS A 86 -9.13 -0.96 14.67
N GLU A 87 -10.24 -1.69 14.58
CA GLU A 87 -10.56 -2.83 15.46
C GLU A 87 -10.04 -4.16 14.91
N MET A 88 -9.48 -4.16 13.70
CA MET A 88 -8.89 -5.34 13.10
C MET A 88 -7.70 -5.83 13.93
N ARG A 89 -7.59 -7.15 14.07
CA ARG A 89 -6.45 -7.79 14.74
C ARG A 89 -5.29 -7.97 13.75
N PRO A 90 -4.03 -7.96 14.19
CA PRO A 90 -2.89 -8.26 13.33
C PRO A 90 -3.10 -9.59 12.57
N GLY A 91 -2.90 -9.56 11.25
CA GLY A 91 -3.14 -10.70 10.35
C GLY A 91 -4.58 -10.82 9.84
N GLU A 92 -5.54 -10.05 10.37
CA GLU A 92 -6.88 -10.01 9.80
C GLU A 92 -6.87 -9.36 8.42
N MET A 93 -7.72 -9.88 7.54
CA MET A 93 -7.92 -9.38 6.19
C MET A 93 -9.38 -9.09 5.92
N GLY A 94 -9.65 -8.09 5.08
CA GLY A 94 -11.00 -7.86 4.57
C GLY A 94 -11.08 -6.78 3.51
N SER A 95 -12.26 -6.70 2.89
CA SER A 95 -12.57 -5.77 1.81
C SER A 95 -12.80 -4.37 2.36
N LEU A 96 -12.10 -3.38 1.81
CA LEU A 96 -12.18 -2.00 2.30
C LEU A 96 -13.52 -1.35 1.92
N VAL A 97 -14.14 -0.74 2.92
CA VAL A 97 -15.32 0.11 2.78
C VAL A 97 -15.00 1.47 3.40
N VAL A 98 -15.15 2.54 2.63
CA VAL A 98 -14.83 3.90 3.08
C VAL A 98 -16.07 4.77 2.96
N SER A 99 -16.34 5.55 4.00
CA SER A 99 -17.28 6.67 3.89
C SER A 99 -16.52 7.97 3.71
N THR A 100 -16.75 8.61 2.57
CA THR A 100 -16.23 9.95 2.23
C THR A 100 -17.35 10.98 2.32
N PRO A 101 -17.06 12.29 2.24
CA PRO A 101 -18.09 13.34 2.23
C PRO A 101 -19.15 13.18 1.14
N ILE A 102 -18.84 12.46 0.05
CA ILE A 102 -19.74 12.27 -1.10
C ILE A 102 -20.16 10.81 -1.34
N LEU A 103 -19.43 9.83 -0.79
CA LEU A 103 -19.68 8.41 -1.00
C LEU A 103 -19.80 7.70 0.35
N PRO A 104 -21.03 7.49 0.88
CA PRO A 104 -21.23 6.79 2.14
C PRO A 104 -21.05 5.28 1.96
N ARG A 105 -20.25 4.66 2.84
CA ARG A 105 -20.00 3.21 2.92
C ARG A 105 -19.70 2.57 1.56
N TYR A 106 -18.88 3.24 0.77
CA TYR A 106 -18.51 2.79 -0.56
C TYR A 106 -17.42 1.73 -0.49
N ARG A 107 -17.63 0.62 -1.19
CA ARG A 107 -16.66 -0.47 -1.25
C ARG A 107 -15.59 -0.15 -2.31
N ILE A 108 -14.36 0.07 -1.86
CA ILE A 108 -13.23 0.41 -2.74
C ILE A 108 -12.82 -0.76 -3.64
N GLY A 109 -13.07 -2.00 -3.17
CA GLY A 109 -12.69 -3.23 -3.89
C GLY A 109 -11.23 -3.63 -3.70
N ASP A 110 -10.58 -3.07 -2.68
CA ASP A 110 -9.23 -3.44 -2.27
C ASP A 110 -9.27 -4.34 -1.04
N LEU A 111 -8.34 -5.28 -0.99
CA LEU A 111 -8.14 -6.19 0.14
C LEU A 111 -7.07 -5.62 1.06
N ILE A 112 -7.46 -5.36 2.31
CA ILE A 112 -6.60 -4.78 3.33
C ILE A 112 -6.14 -5.86 4.30
N LEU A 113 -4.86 -5.83 4.63
CA LEU A 113 -4.23 -6.62 5.69
C LEU A 113 -3.90 -5.70 6.86
N ALA A 114 -4.40 -6.05 8.05
CA ALA A 114 -4.00 -5.39 9.29
C ALA A 114 -2.66 -5.95 9.77
N LEU A 115 -1.74 -5.06 10.10
CA LEU A 115 -0.47 -5.40 10.75
C LEU A 115 -0.59 -5.01 12.23
N GLU A 116 0.47 -4.44 12.82
CA GLU A 116 0.35 -3.83 14.13
C GLU A 116 -0.40 -2.49 14.03
N PRO A 117 -1.30 -2.14 14.95
CA PRO A 117 -1.91 -0.81 14.94
C PRO A 117 -0.85 0.31 15.01
N PRO A 118 -0.98 1.41 14.26
CA PRO A 118 -2.08 1.77 13.34
C PRO A 118 -1.79 1.45 11.85
N TYR A 119 -1.01 0.42 11.55
CA TYR A 119 -0.46 0.15 10.21
C TYR A 119 -1.25 -0.90 9.44
N PHE A 120 -1.45 -0.61 8.16
CA PHE A 120 -2.19 -1.47 7.24
C PHE A 120 -1.48 -1.55 5.89
N ARG A 121 -1.80 -2.60 5.13
CA ARG A 121 -1.35 -2.77 3.74
C ARG A 121 -2.51 -3.03 2.82
N CYS A 122 -2.49 -2.40 1.64
CA CYS A 122 -3.29 -2.87 0.52
C CYS A 122 -2.50 -3.98 -0.20
N ILE A 123 -3.01 -5.22 -0.12
CA ILE A 123 -2.33 -6.38 -0.69
C ILE A 123 -2.82 -6.71 -2.11
N GLY A 124 -3.81 -5.98 -2.60
CA GLY A 124 -4.35 -6.11 -3.95
C GLY A 124 -5.86 -5.87 -4.01
N ARG A 125 -6.47 -6.26 -5.13
CA ARG A 125 -7.92 -6.24 -5.29
C ARG A 125 -8.57 -7.36 -4.48
N ASP A 126 -9.81 -7.15 -4.05
CA ASP A 126 -10.61 -8.14 -3.34
C ASP A 126 -11.00 -9.32 -4.24
N GLN A 127 -10.08 -10.27 -4.36
CA GLN A 127 -10.20 -11.49 -5.15
C GLN A 127 -9.70 -12.68 -4.33
N TRP A 128 -10.26 -13.86 -4.58
CA TRP A 128 -9.97 -15.07 -3.79
C TRP A 128 -8.48 -15.48 -3.83
N TRP A 129 -7.76 -15.18 -4.93
CA TRP A 129 -6.36 -15.53 -5.11
C TRP A 129 -5.39 -14.48 -4.57
N THR A 130 -5.86 -13.27 -4.23
CA THR A 130 -5.01 -12.17 -3.75
C THR A 130 -4.17 -12.56 -2.52
N PRO A 131 -4.72 -13.23 -1.49
CA PRO A 131 -3.92 -13.71 -0.37
C PRO A 131 -2.82 -14.70 -0.76
N LEU A 132 -3.10 -15.59 -1.73
CA LEU A 132 -2.12 -16.58 -2.21
C LEU A 132 -0.95 -15.90 -2.93
N ARG A 133 -1.27 -14.95 -3.81
CA ARG A 133 -0.26 -14.15 -4.51
C ARG A 133 0.57 -13.33 -3.52
N TYR A 134 -0.08 -12.70 -2.53
CA TYR A 134 0.61 -11.93 -1.51
C TYR A 134 1.58 -12.81 -0.70
N GLY A 135 1.14 -13.99 -0.26
CA GLY A 135 2.01 -14.93 0.45
C GLY A 135 3.22 -15.38 -0.39
N TRP A 136 3.01 -15.63 -1.68
CA TRP A 136 4.10 -15.96 -2.62
C TRP A 136 5.10 -14.80 -2.78
N ASP A 137 4.59 -13.58 -2.98
CA ASP A 137 5.44 -12.39 -3.13
C ASP A 137 6.25 -12.12 -1.84
N GLU A 138 5.66 -12.29 -0.66
CA GLU A 138 6.35 -12.13 0.64
C GLU A 138 7.43 -13.20 0.86
N LEU A 139 7.21 -14.44 0.40
CA LEU A 139 8.21 -15.50 0.41
C LEU A 139 9.37 -15.20 -0.53
N MET A 140 9.08 -14.78 -1.77
CA MET A 140 10.10 -14.44 -2.77
C MET A 140 10.96 -13.25 -2.36
N THR A 141 10.38 -12.29 -1.65
CA THR A 141 11.07 -11.06 -1.21
C THR A 141 11.67 -11.18 0.18
N PHE A 142 11.48 -12.30 0.88
CA PHE A 142 11.84 -12.50 2.30
C PHE A 142 11.32 -11.37 3.22
N ASN A 143 10.22 -10.73 2.82
CA ASN A 143 9.62 -9.61 3.55
C ASN A 143 8.77 -10.12 4.71
N LEU A 144 8.14 -11.31 4.58
CA LEU A 144 7.46 -12.09 5.64
C LEU A 144 6.66 -11.25 6.66
N GLY A 145 5.93 -10.22 6.21
CA GLY A 145 5.13 -9.36 7.08
C GLY A 145 5.92 -8.38 7.95
N LYS A 146 7.23 -8.23 7.72
CA LYS A 146 8.05 -7.22 8.39
C LYS A 146 7.59 -5.82 8.01
N LEU A 147 7.47 -4.97 9.03
CA LEU A 147 7.26 -3.54 8.87
C LEU A 147 8.56 -2.86 8.48
#